data_AF-A0A147JV94-F1
#
_entry.id   AF-A0A147JV94-F1
#
_cell.length_a   1.000
_cell.length_b   1.000
_cell.length_c   1.000
_cell.angle_alpha   90.00
_cell.angle_beta   90.00
_cell.angle_gamma   90.00
#
_symmetry.space_group_name_H-M   'P 1'
#
loop_
_entity.id
_entity.type
_entity.pdbx_description
1 polymer ?
#
loop_
_entity_poly.entity_id
_entity_poly.type
_entity_poly.pdbx_seq_one_letter_code
_entity_poly.pdbx_strand_id
1 'polypeptide(L)'
;MSQKSLAQACELSMDTVNRVVTKLNQFHTIKKKPLGFRVVDPKKVLTYWACTRNLANDIAYSTYSPNSVLKIEDEMPHGTVFTAFSGYRLRFGKTPTHYEKVFAYADPAEVRRRFPESTAERKNVFVLRPDPHLAQTNKDGAASLAQIYVDLWQLGGDPADRFLLEMETMLKAKPIEALKTLARKSS
;
A
#
# COMPACT_ATOMS: atom_id res chain seq x y z
N MET A 1 -8.78 -15.62 -12.76
CA MET A 1 -9.09 -14.20 -13.01
C MET A 1 -9.04 -13.96 -14.51
N SER A 2 -10.06 -13.33 -15.09
CA SER A 2 -10.06 -12.95 -16.52
C SER A 2 -9.71 -11.47 -16.67
N GLN A 3 -9.16 -11.08 -17.82
CA GLN A 3 -8.88 -9.68 -18.13
C GLN A 3 -10.17 -8.84 -18.12
N LYS A 4 -11.29 -9.40 -18.61
CA LYS A 4 -12.61 -8.77 -18.57
C LYS A 4 -13.06 -8.46 -17.14
N SER A 5 -12.94 -9.44 -16.23
CA SER A 5 -13.29 -9.23 -14.82
C SER A 5 -12.41 -8.16 -14.16
N LEU A 6 -11.13 -8.08 -14.54
CA LEU A 6 -10.20 -7.09 -13.99
C LEU A 6 -10.50 -5.68 -14.53
N ALA A 7 -10.79 -5.56 -15.83
CA ALA A 7 -11.18 -4.31 -16.45
C ALA A 7 -12.45 -3.72 -15.80
N GLN A 8 -13.44 -4.57 -15.56
CA GLN A 8 -14.68 -4.17 -14.89
C GLN A 8 -14.44 -3.78 -13.43
N ALA A 9 -13.69 -4.58 -12.67
CA ALA A 9 -13.44 -4.32 -11.26
C ALA A 9 -12.58 -3.05 -11.00
N CYS A 10 -11.75 -2.65 -11.96
CA CYS A 10 -10.91 -1.46 -11.87
C CYS A 10 -11.44 -0.28 -12.68
N GLU A 11 -12.60 -0.41 -13.35
CA GLU A 11 -13.15 0.61 -14.25
C GLU A 11 -12.16 1.07 -15.34
N LEU A 12 -11.38 0.12 -15.87
CA LEU A 12 -10.34 0.37 -16.88
C LEU A 12 -10.74 -0.17 -18.25
N SER A 13 -10.13 0.41 -19.29
CA SER A 13 -10.25 -0.15 -20.64
C SER A 13 -9.60 -1.54 -20.72
N MET A 14 -10.17 -2.40 -21.58
CA MET A 14 -9.59 -3.71 -21.88
C MET A 14 -8.15 -3.59 -22.42
N ASP A 15 -7.86 -2.54 -23.17
CA ASP A 15 -6.54 -2.31 -23.74
C ASP A 15 -5.48 -1.99 -22.67
N THR A 16 -5.83 -1.17 -21.68
CA THR A 16 -4.98 -0.90 -20.50
C THR A 16 -4.66 -2.20 -19.77
N VAL A 17 -5.68 -3.03 -19.50
CA VAL A 17 -5.51 -4.32 -18.84
C VAL A 17 -4.63 -5.25 -19.67
N ASN A 18 -4.83 -5.32 -20.99
CA ASN A 18 -4.03 -6.14 -21.89
C ASN A 18 -2.56 -5.76 -21.90
N ARG A 19 -2.25 -4.45 -21.91
CA ARG A 19 -0.87 -3.95 -21.83
C ARG A 19 -0.19 -4.38 -20.53
N VAL A 20 -0.86 -4.20 -19.39
CA VAL A 20 -0.33 -4.60 -18.07
C VAL A 20 -0.12 -6.12 -18.01
N VAL A 21 -1.13 -6.91 -18.38
CA VAL A 21 -1.04 -8.38 -18.35
C VAL A 21 0.04 -8.90 -19.29
N THR A 22 0.20 -8.30 -20.47
CA THR A 22 1.27 -8.66 -21.41
C THR A 22 2.64 -8.35 -20.82
N LYS A 23 2.81 -7.18 -20.20
CA LYS A 23 4.06 -6.79 -19.53
C LYS A 23 4.41 -7.73 -18.38
N LEU A 24 3.43 -8.07 -17.52
CA LEU A 24 3.61 -9.04 -16.44
C LEU A 24 3.95 -10.45 -16.95
N ASN A 25 3.42 -10.85 -18.10
CA ASN A 25 3.73 -12.13 -18.74
C ASN A 25 5.17 -12.18 -19.26
N GLN A 26 5.72 -11.08 -19.78
CA GLN A 26 7.11 -10.98 -20.22
C GLN A 26 8.10 -11.24 -19.08
N PHE A 27 7.73 -10.89 -17.85
CA PHE A 27 8.52 -11.14 -16.65
C PHE A 27 8.26 -12.51 -16.00
N HIS A 28 7.50 -13.39 -16.66
CA HIS A 28 7.08 -14.69 -16.15
C HIS A 28 6.38 -14.62 -14.78
N THR A 29 5.75 -13.48 -14.46
CA THR A 29 5.07 -13.28 -13.17
C THR A 29 3.63 -13.80 -13.16
N ILE A 30 3.09 -14.06 -14.35
CA ILE A 30 1.78 -14.66 -14.54
C ILE A 30 1.88 -15.87 -15.48
N LYS A 31 0.94 -16.81 -15.33
CA LYS A 31 0.73 -17.92 -16.25
C LYS A 31 -0.63 -17.76 -16.93
N LYS A 32 -0.62 -17.59 -18.25
CA LYS A 32 -1.84 -17.57 -19.06
C LYS A 32 -2.53 -18.94 -19.05
N LYS A 33 -3.86 -18.92 -19.10
CA LYS A 33 -4.78 -20.05 -19.18
C LYS A 33 -5.84 -19.73 -20.24
N PRO A 34 -6.54 -20.74 -20.81
CA PRO A 34 -7.54 -20.50 -21.85
C PRO A 34 -8.61 -19.45 -21.49
N LEU A 35 -8.98 -19.34 -20.21
CA LEU A 35 -10.01 -18.41 -19.72
C LEU A 35 -9.48 -17.31 -18.78
N GLY A 36 -8.16 -17.04 -18.80
CA GLY A 36 -7.58 -15.97 -17.97
C GLY A 36 -6.12 -16.18 -17.61
N PHE A 37 -5.74 -15.76 -16.42
CA PHE A 37 -4.37 -15.93 -15.92
C PHE A 37 -4.35 -16.12 -14.41
N ARG A 38 -3.19 -16.59 -13.91
CA ARG A 38 -2.88 -16.69 -12.48
C ARG A 38 -1.52 -16.03 -12.23
N VAL A 39 -1.42 -15.27 -11.15
CA VAL A 39 -0.13 -14.76 -10.64
C VAL A 39 0.68 -15.93 -10.07
N VAL A 40 1.90 -16.12 -10.57
CA VAL A 40 2.82 -17.17 -10.12
C VAL A 40 3.96 -16.61 -9.28
N ASP A 41 4.32 -15.34 -9.46
CA ASP A 41 5.37 -14.68 -8.69
C ASP A 41 4.88 -13.30 -8.20
N PRO A 42 4.12 -13.27 -7.08
CA PRO A 42 3.60 -12.02 -6.52
C PRO A 42 4.70 -11.03 -6.13
N LYS A 43 5.88 -11.52 -5.70
CA LYS A 43 6.98 -10.64 -5.28
C LYS A 43 7.49 -9.85 -6.48
N LYS A 44 7.74 -10.48 -7.62
CA LYS A 44 8.14 -9.76 -8.84
C LYS A 44 7.08 -8.76 -9.31
N VAL A 45 5.78 -9.08 -9.19
CA VAL A 45 4.71 -8.12 -9.50
C VAL A 45 4.81 -6.89 -8.59
N LEU A 46 4.95 -7.09 -7.27
CA LEU A 46 5.08 -6.00 -6.31
C LEU A 46 6.34 -5.17 -6.54
N THR A 47 7.48 -5.81 -6.79
CA THR A 47 8.73 -5.11 -7.11
C THR A 47 8.59 -4.30 -8.39
N TYR A 48 7.99 -4.85 -9.45
CA TYR A 48 7.75 -4.10 -10.68
C TYR A 48 6.87 -2.87 -10.43
N TRP A 49 5.76 -3.05 -9.70
CA TRP A 49 4.89 -1.93 -9.33
C TRP A 49 5.64 -0.88 -8.52
N ALA A 50 6.41 -1.31 -7.52
CA ALA A 50 7.24 -0.44 -6.70
C ALA A 50 8.24 0.37 -7.54
N CYS A 51 8.89 -0.24 -8.53
CA CYS A 51 9.83 0.46 -9.41
C CYS A 51 9.15 1.47 -10.36
N THR A 52 7.90 1.23 -10.76
CA THR A 52 7.18 2.12 -11.69
C THR A 52 6.33 3.18 -11.00
N ARG A 53 6.11 3.03 -9.69
CA ARG A 53 5.39 3.98 -8.85
C ARG A 53 6.22 5.27 -8.74
N ASN A 54 5.53 6.41 -8.64
CA ASN A 54 6.12 7.67 -8.21
C ASN A 54 5.26 8.29 -7.11
N LEU A 55 5.61 8.01 -5.85
CA LEU A 55 4.86 8.48 -4.68
C LEU A 55 4.87 10.00 -4.55
N ALA A 56 6.00 10.65 -4.88
CA ALA A 56 6.15 12.09 -4.78
C ALA A 56 5.14 12.85 -5.65
N ASN A 57 4.87 12.34 -6.85
CA ASN A 57 3.88 12.93 -7.76
C ASN A 57 2.45 12.90 -7.21
N ASP A 58 2.15 12.06 -6.22
CA ASP A 58 0.82 11.92 -5.64
C ASP A 58 0.61 12.75 -4.38
N ILE A 59 1.66 13.40 -3.87
CA ILE A 59 1.54 14.29 -2.70
C ILE A 59 0.70 15.50 -3.13
N ALA A 60 -0.54 15.56 -2.65
CA ALA A 60 -1.47 16.66 -2.89
C ALA A 60 -1.31 17.77 -1.86
N TYR A 61 -0.89 17.42 -0.65
CA TYR A 61 -0.66 18.35 0.44
C TYR A 61 0.40 17.81 1.40
N SER A 62 1.22 18.69 1.96
CA SER A 62 2.11 18.33 3.06
C SER A 62 2.29 19.49 4.02
N THR A 63 2.41 19.19 5.30
CA THR A 63 2.64 20.19 6.34
C THR A 63 3.44 19.59 7.50
N TYR A 64 3.73 20.44 8.47
CA TYR A 64 4.33 20.07 9.73
C TYR A 64 3.31 20.19 10.85
N SER A 65 3.22 19.15 11.68
CA SER A 65 2.51 19.17 12.95
C SER A 65 3.50 18.86 14.09
N PRO A 66 3.47 19.62 15.20
CA PRO A 66 4.28 19.31 16.38
C PRO A 66 3.71 18.14 17.22
N ASN A 67 2.52 17.64 16.88
CA ASN A 67 1.89 16.53 17.57
C ASN A 67 2.67 15.22 17.37
N SER A 68 2.51 14.28 18.31
CA SER A 68 3.02 12.92 18.14
C SER A 68 2.32 12.21 16.97
N VAL A 69 2.96 11.20 16.38
CA VAL A 69 2.38 10.45 15.27
C VAL A 69 1.00 9.88 15.62
N LEU A 70 0.84 9.31 16.82
CA LEU A 70 -0.45 8.77 17.26
C LEU A 70 -1.55 9.84 17.30
N LYS A 71 -1.21 11.06 17.73
CA LYS A 71 -2.15 12.17 17.78
C LYS A 71 -2.46 12.71 16.37
N ILE A 72 -1.47 12.75 15.49
CA ILE A 72 -1.70 13.09 14.07
C ILE A 72 -2.65 12.07 13.43
N GLU A 73 -2.43 10.77 13.67
CA GLU A 73 -3.28 9.70 13.14
C GLU A 73 -4.72 9.77 13.69
N ASP A 74 -4.89 10.10 14.97
CA ASP A 74 -6.21 10.27 15.61
C ASP A 74 -6.96 11.52 15.10
N GLU A 75 -6.24 12.61 14.83
CA GLU A 75 -6.80 13.86 14.33
C GLU A 75 -7.12 13.82 12.82
N MET A 76 -6.77 12.75 12.08
CA MET A 76 -7.05 12.65 10.65
C MET A 76 -8.56 12.62 10.33
N PRO A 77 -8.99 13.18 9.18
CA PRO A 77 -10.39 13.14 8.74
C PRO A 77 -10.96 11.72 8.63
N HIS A 78 -12.27 11.59 8.79
CA HIS A 78 -12.96 10.33 8.53
C HIS A 78 -12.80 9.93 7.05
N GLY A 79 -12.71 8.63 6.80
CA GLY A 79 -12.46 8.11 5.44
C GLY A 79 -11.00 8.18 5.01
N THR A 80 -10.09 8.64 5.87
CA THR A 80 -8.65 8.56 5.63
C THR A 80 -8.19 7.11 5.51
N VAL A 81 -7.39 6.82 4.47
CA VAL A 81 -6.73 5.52 4.30
C VAL A 81 -5.23 5.68 4.55
N PHE A 82 -4.77 5.17 5.68
CA PHE A 82 -3.36 5.19 6.05
C PHE A 82 -2.55 4.21 5.21
N THR A 83 -1.36 4.65 4.79
CA THR A 83 -0.39 3.83 4.08
C THR A 83 0.98 3.90 4.75
N ALA A 84 2.00 3.31 4.12
CA ALA A 84 3.37 3.28 4.60
C ALA A 84 3.46 2.83 6.07
N PHE A 85 4.10 3.63 6.93
CA PHE A 85 4.33 3.29 8.33
C PHE A 85 3.03 3.15 9.15
N SER A 86 2.12 4.12 9.04
CA SER A 86 0.82 4.13 9.73
C SER A 86 -0.06 2.97 9.26
N GLY A 87 -0.12 2.75 7.94
CA GLY A 87 -0.84 1.62 7.36
C GLY A 87 -0.26 0.29 7.84
N TYR A 88 1.06 0.14 7.88
CA TYR A 88 1.71 -1.04 8.42
C TYR A 88 1.32 -1.26 9.90
N ARG A 89 1.42 -0.23 10.75
CA ARG A 89 1.08 -0.33 12.17
C ARG A 89 -0.36 -0.80 12.38
N LEU A 90 -1.31 -0.25 11.62
CA LEU A 90 -2.71 -0.67 11.68
C LEU A 90 -2.92 -2.13 11.24
N ARG A 91 -2.18 -2.60 10.23
CA ARG A 91 -2.33 -3.97 9.70
C ARG A 91 -1.69 -5.04 10.56
N PHE A 92 -0.63 -4.70 11.31
CA PHE A 92 0.18 -5.66 12.04
C PHE A 92 0.19 -5.44 13.56
N GLY A 93 -0.32 -4.31 14.07
CA GLY A 93 -0.41 -3.98 15.49
C GLY A 93 0.93 -3.68 16.18
N LYS A 94 2.06 -3.85 15.48
CA LYS A 94 3.43 -3.60 15.95
C LYS A 94 4.22 -2.86 14.88
N THR A 95 5.32 -2.21 15.26
CA THR A 95 6.29 -1.63 14.31
C THR A 95 7.70 -2.12 14.61
N PRO A 96 8.54 -2.35 13.58
CA PRO A 96 9.92 -2.79 13.79
C PRO A 96 10.83 -1.66 14.29
N THR A 97 10.43 -0.40 14.09
CA THR A 97 11.14 0.78 14.57
C THR A 97 10.16 1.95 14.73
N HIS A 98 10.62 3.03 15.36
CA HIS A 98 9.91 4.30 15.40
C HIS A 98 9.87 4.96 14.02
N TYR A 99 8.80 5.71 13.77
CA TYR A 99 8.61 6.52 12.57
C TYR A 99 8.03 7.87 12.98
N GLU A 100 8.26 8.88 12.15
CA GLU A 100 7.88 10.27 12.45
C GLU A 100 6.95 10.87 11.41
N LYS A 101 6.80 10.23 10.24
CA LYS A 101 6.03 10.73 9.10
C LYS A 101 4.76 9.92 8.92
N VAL A 102 3.64 10.62 8.77
CA VAL A 102 2.32 10.03 8.47
C VAL A 102 2.00 10.26 7.00
N PHE A 103 1.72 9.16 6.30
CA PHE A 103 1.27 9.16 4.91
C PHE A 103 -0.14 8.59 4.82
N ALA A 104 -1.02 9.34 4.15
CA ALA A 104 -2.44 9.01 4.09
C ALA A 104 -3.07 9.43 2.76
N TYR A 105 -3.93 8.59 2.22
CA TYR A 105 -4.86 8.94 1.14
C TYR A 105 -6.09 9.58 1.78
N ALA A 106 -6.29 10.87 1.57
CA ALA A 106 -7.38 11.65 2.17
C ALA A 106 -7.68 12.90 1.34
N ASP A 107 -8.80 13.57 1.62
CA ASP A 107 -9.11 14.87 1.02
C ASP A 107 -8.14 15.94 1.57
N PRO A 108 -7.28 16.54 0.74
CA PRO A 108 -6.31 17.53 1.19
C PRO A 108 -6.95 18.79 1.78
N ALA A 109 -8.17 19.16 1.36
CA ALA A 109 -8.87 20.32 1.91
C ALA A 109 -9.31 20.07 3.36
N GLU A 110 -9.78 18.87 3.68
CA GLU A 110 -10.15 18.49 5.04
C GLU A 110 -8.93 18.42 5.95
N VAL A 111 -7.85 17.78 5.47
CA VAL A 111 -6.61 17.66 6.23
C VAL A 111 -6.03 19.05 6.50
N ARG A 112 -6.01 19.97 5.51
CA ARG A 112 -5.52 21.35 5.69
C ARG A 112 -6.29 22.13 6.75
N ARG A 113 -7.59 21.88 6.92
CA ARG A 113 -8.39 22.53 8.00
C ARG A 113 -7.95 22.08 9.39
N ARG A 114 -7.55 20.82 9.54
CA ARG A 114 -7.12 20.22 10.83
C ARG A 114 -5.63 20.43 11.10
N PHE A 115 -4.81 20.40 10.05
CA PHE A 115 -3.38 20.63 10.07
C PHE A 115 -3.06 21.79 9.11
N PRO A 116 -3.10 23.05 9.58
CA PRO A 116 -2.81 24.21 8.74
C PRO A 116 -1.39 24.19 8.17
N GLU A 117 -1.18 25.01 7.14
CA GLU A 117 0.16 25.19 6.55
C GLU A 117 1.15 25.70 7.60
N SER A 118 2.29 25.04 7.67
CA SER A 118 3.39 25.41 8.54
C SER A 118 4.60 25.85 7.71
N THR A 119 5.26 26.92 8.16
CA THR A 119 6.52 27.43 7.60
C THR A 119 7.73 26.56 7.95
N ALA A 120 7.57 25.57 8.84
CA ALA A 120 8.66 24.65 9.18
C ALA A 120 9.15 23.91 7.93
N GLU A 121 10.47 23.83 7.78
CA GLU A 121 11.13 23.16 6.66
C GLU A 121 10.83 21.65 6.65
N ARG A 122 10.91 21.01 7.81
CA ARG A 122 10.57 19.59 7.96
C ARG A 122 9.07 19.39 7.80
N LYS A 123 8.65 18.38 7.02
CA LYS A 123 7.25 17.95 6.91
C LYS A 123 7.09 16.56 7.50
N ASN A 124 5.97 16.32 8.19
CA ASN A 124 5.65 15.03 8.79
C ASN A 124 4.21 14.57 8.57
N VAL A 125 3.38 15.41 7.95
CA VAL A 125 2.04 15.04 7.47
C VAL A 125 2.06 15.11 5.96
N PHE A 126 1.78 13.99 5.30
CA PHE A 126 1.76 13.88 3.84
C PHE A 126 0.44 13.28 3.37
N VAL A 127 -0.29 14.05 2.58
CA VAL A 127 -1.58 13.65 1.99
C VAL A 127 -1.36 13.30 0.54
N LEU A 128 -1.69 12.06 0.22
CA LEU A 128 -1.69 11.54 -1.13
C LEU A 128 -3.08 11.77 -1.76
N ARG A 129 -3.12 11.99 -3.08
CA ARG A 129 -4.37 12.16 -3.82
C ARG A 129 -5.34 11.02 -3.51
N PRO A 130 -6.63 11.30 -3.19
CA PRO A 130 -7.62 10.26 -2.97
C PRO A 130 -7.70 9.28 -4.14
N ASP A 131 -7.88 8.00 -3.83
CA ASP A 131 -8.10 6.94 -4.81
C ASP A 131 -9.42 6.23 -4.46
N PRO A 132 -10.46 6.31 -5.33
CA PRO A 132 -11.74 5.64 -5.10
C PRO A 132 -11.62 4.13 -4.89
N HIS A 133 -10.69 3.48 -5.58
CA HIS A 133 -10.47 2.04 -5.44
C HIS A 133 -9.86 1.71 -4.07
N LEU A 134 -8.91 2.53 -3.57
CA LEU A 134 -8.40 2.37 -2.20
C LEU A 134 -9.47 2.66 -1.16
N ALA A 135 -10.32 3.67 -1.37
CA ALA A 135 -11.44 3.96 -0.47
C ALA A 135 -12.43 2.79 -0.35
N GLN A 136 -12.63 2.00 -1.42
CA GLN A 136 -13.51 0.83 -1.41
C GLN A 136 -12.84 -0.45 -0.89
N THR A 137 -11.52 -0.57 -1.04
CA THR A 137 -10.77 -1.82 -0.75
C THR A 137 -9.93 -1.77 0.52
N ASN A 138 -9.84 -0.60 1.19
CA ASN A 138 -9.16 -0.49 2.47
C ASN A 138 -9.82 -1.38 3.53
N LYS A 139 -9.03 -1.76 4.53
CA LYS A 139 -9.52 -2.51 5.68
C LYS A 139 -9.13 -1.77 6.94
N ASP A 140 -10.14 -1.41 7.74
CA ASP A 140 -9.99 -0.73 9.02
C ASP A 140 -9.18 0.58 8.91
N GLY A 141 -9.40 1.35 7.83
CA GLY A 141 -8.69 2.62 7.58
C GLY A 141 -7.24 2.45 7.10
N ALA A 142 -6.81 1.24 6.77
CA ALA A 142 -5.47 0.97 6.26
C ALA A 142 -5.50 0.43 4.82
N ALA A 143 -4.55 0.89 4.01
CA ALA A 143 -4.39 0.45 2.63
C ALA A 143 -4.08 -1.05 2.52
N SER A 144 -4.22 -1.60 1.31
CA SER A 144 -3.88 -3.00 1.05
C SER A 144 -2.41 -3.28 1.36
N LEU A 145 -2.05 -4.55 1.65
CA LEU A 145 -0.65 -4.91 1.92
C LEU A 145 0.25 -4.62 0.72
N ALA A 146 -0.28 -4.75 -0.49
CA ALA A 146 0.44 -4.46 -1.72
C ALA A 146 0.73 -2.94 -1.84
N GLN A 147 -0.26 -2.10 -1.53
CA GLN A 147 -0.10 -0.65 -1.54
C GLN A 147 0.90 -0.18 -0.46
N ILE A 148 0.76 -0.67 0.77
CA ILE A 148 1.69 -0.35 1.87
C ILE A 148 3.13 -0.72 1.51
N TYR A 149 3.33 -1.91 0.94
CA TYR A 149 4.65 -2.36 0.50
C TYR A 149 5.24 -1.41 -0.55
N VAL A 150 4.46 -1.06 -1.57
CA VAL A 150 4.90 -0.18 -2.67
C VAL A 150 5.21 1.22 -2.17
N ASP A 151 4.39 1.77 -1.28
CA ASP A 151 4.61 3.11 -0.74
C ASP A 151 5.83 3.14 0.20
N LEU A 152 6.05 2.12 1.03
CA LEU A 152 7.30 2.00 1.82
C LEU A 152 8.52 1.89 0.92
N TRP A 153 8.45 1.08 -0.14
CA TRP A 153 9.55 0.93 -1.10
C TRP A 153 9.90 2.25 -1.77
N GLN A 154 8.90 3.06 -2.09
CA GLN A 154 9.10 4.39 -2.68
C GLN A 154 9.70 5.41 -1.71
N LEU A 155 9.38 5.31 -0.42
CA LEU A 155 9.97 6.19 0.60
C LEU A 155 11.46 5.91 0.80
N GLY A 156 11.83 4.63 0.81
CA GLY A 156 13.21 4.18 1.03
C GLY A 156 13.83 4.66 2.35
N GLY A 157 15.11 4.33 2.52
CA GLY A 157 15.91 4.70 3.68
C GLY A 157 15.68 3.80 4.90
N ASP A 158 16.57 3.94 5.88
CA ASP A 158 16.69 3.00 7.00
C ASP A 158 15.36 2.65 7.71
N PRO A 159 14.45 3.60 8.01
CA PRO A 159 13.17 3.24 8.61
C PRO A 159 12.30 2.39 7.68
N ALA A 160 12.15 2.78 6.40
CA ALA A 160 11.31 2.05 5.46
C ALA A 160 11.85 0.64 5.17
N ASP A 161 13.17 0.50 5.06
CA ASP A 161 13.83 -0.77 4.80
C ASP A 161 13.58 -1.79 5.92
N ARG A 162 13.57 -1.35 7.19
CA ARG A 162 13.21 -2.22 8.33
C ARG A 162 11.76 -2.70 8.26
N PHE A 163 10.84 -1.83 7.85
CA PHE A 163 9.43 -2.20 7.67
C PHE A 163 9.26 -3.19 6.51
N LEU A 164 9.94 -2.96 5.38
CA LEU A 164 9.91 -3.86 4.23
C LEU A 164 10.46 -5.25 4.58
N LEU A 165 11.57 -5.32 5.29
CA LEU A 165 12.17 -6.59 5.71
C LEU A 165 11.22 -7.43 6.57
N GLU A 166 10.57 -6.80 7.56
CA GLU A 166 9.59 -7.48 8.41
C GLU A 166 8.33 -7.87 7.60
N MET A 167 7.84 -7.00 6.70
CA MET A 167 6.73 -7.34 5.77
C MET A 167 7.06 -8.58 4.95
N GLU A 168 8.24 -8.63 4.33
CA GLU A 168 8.66 -9.77 3.53
C GLU A 168 8.73 -11.06 4.35
N THR A 169 9.22 -10.97 5.59
CA THR A 169 9.31 -12.10 6.51
C THR A 169 7.92 -12.63 6.85
N MET A 170 6.97 -11.75 7.18
CA MET A 170 5.59 -12.11 7.47
C MET A 170 4.86 -12.70 6.25
N LEU A 171 5.13 -12.19 5.05
CA LEU A 171 4.54 -12.70 3.81
C LEU A 171 5.07 -14.09 3.44
N LYS A 172 6.33 -14.41 3.76
CA LYS A 172 6.91 -15.76 3.59
C LYS A 172 6.44 -16.76 4.65
N ALA A 173 6.14 -16.31 5.87
CA ALA A 173 5.74 -17.19 6.97
C ALA A 173 4.28 -17.69 6.88
N LYS A 174 3.35 -16.88 6.35
CA LYS A 174 1.92 -17.23 6.26
C LYS A 174 1.60 -18.52 5.47
N PRO A 175 2.23 -18.79 4.31
CA PRO A 175 2.05 -20.06 3.60
C PRO A 175 2.48 -21.28 4.43
N ILE A 176 3.56 -21.15 5.21
CA ILE A 176 4.13 -22.24 6.02
C ILE A 176 3.22 -22.56 7.20
N GLU A 177 2.70 -21.56 7.89
CA GLU A 177 1.78 -21.77 9.01
C GLU A 177 0.39 -22.27 8.56
N ALA A 178 -0.08 -21.82 7.39
CA ALA A 178 -1.29 -22.38 6.78
C ALA A 178 -1.12 -23.88 6.44
N LEU A 179 0.05 -24.28 5.93
CA LEU A 179 0.39 -25.69 5.67
C LEU A 179 0.47 -26.51 6.96
N LYS A 180 1.13 -26.00 8.01
CA LYS A 180 1.20 -26.69 9.32
C LYS A 180 -0.16 -26.85 9.98
N THR A 181 -1.04 -25.85 9.84
CA THR A 181 -2.40 -25.90 10.41
C THR A 181 -3.27 -26.93 9.69
N LEU A 182 -3.12 -27.09 8.38
CA LEU A 182 -3.78 -28.14 7.61
C LEU A 182 -3.24 -29.53 7.98
N ALA A 183 -1.92 -29.68 8.12
CA ALA A 183 -1.30 -30.94 8.55
C ALA A 183 -1.76 -31.39 9.94
N ARG A 184 -1.89 -30.47 10.91
CA ARG A 184 -2.39 -30.76 12.27
C ARG A 184 -3.88 -31.09 12.36
N LYS A 185 -4.69 -30.68 11.39
CA LYS A 185 -6.13 -31.03 11.32
C LYS A 185 -6.38 -32.38 10.63
N SER A 186 -5.33 -32.97 10.06
CA SER A 186 -5.39 -34.23 9.29
C SER A 186 -4.83 -35.41 10.09
N SER A 187 -4.50 -35.19 11.36
CA SER A 187 -3.93 -36.11 12.35
C SER A 187 -4.79 -36.09 13.60
#